data_AF-A0A660V0X4-F1
#
_entry.id   AF-A0A660V0X4-F1
#
_cell.length_a   1.000
_cell.length_b   1.000
_cell.length_c   1.000
_cell.angle_alpha   90.00
_cell.angle_beta   90.00
_cell.angle_gamma   90.00
#
_symmetry.space_group_name_H-M   'P 1'
#
loop_
_entity.id
_entity.type
_entity.pdbx_description
1 polymer ?
#
loop_
_entity_poly.entity_id
_entity_poly.type
_entity_poly.pdbx_seq_one_letter_code
_entity_poly.pdbx_strand_id
1 'polypeptide(L)'
;MNAFKVIRNLTNMGRRESYEKAKARLLSDRNTCKENRDLWKRFFEWEERKLKRTNNLARLDDATYKTLSHYVGRFKNVNKWFHGKAWKDLTKDGIQKVYDDLEDGVIKNRFGKPYADRKSYYTKIFKAKPFKMAGKSEIVEDVFEFFRPTENSEVNFIESGNFKKLATATNTLSQKLLLWLAWDVGENIMSLLQLRKRDFRRQINPETGEPEYLVDLRKEILKRSRTPRVEITLYIETVELLDIALGDMKSDNLLFSFGQRQAGKFMSQCVNATHVKCAPSGKGPTFKDLRSSMCCYLLKEGWRIEEVNSRLGHSPNNLSMVSRYANYLALDKHKPKRKLSANMMQSTKEALEESKKTVRLYEMRFKDQQDRVKNLEKGREQTNILIKELMKKVSELQSSLKMSMSLSSAC
;
A
#
# COMPACT_ATOMS: atom_id res chain seq x y z
N MET A 1 -0.80 30.71 24.67
CA MET A 1 -1.04 29.29 24.31
C MET A 1 -2.48 28.93 24.62
N ASN A 2 -3.42 28.97 23.65
CA ASN A 2 -4.69 28.20 23.61
C ASN A 2 -5.65 28.59 22.45
N ALA A 3 -5.17 29.21 21.37
CA ALA A 3 -6.02 29.54 20.21
C ALA A 3 -6.06 28.44 19.11
N PHE A 4 -5.21 27.40 19.19
CA PHE A 4 -5.08 26.39 18.12
C PHE A 4 -5.96 25.13 18.28
N LYS A 5 -6.78 25.04 19.34
CA LYS A 5 -7.62 23.86 19.60
C LYS A 5 -9.06 23.97 19.09
N VAL A 6 -9.49 25.14 18.58
CA VAL A 6 -10.90 25.40 18.22
C VAL A 6 -11.17 25.28 16.71
N ILE A 7 -10.15 25.25 15.85
CA ILE A 7 -10.33 25.17 14.37
C ILE A 7 -10.12 23.73 13.85
N ARG A 8 -10.65 22.72 14.54
CA ARG A 8 -10.69 21.32 14.04
C ARG A 8 -12.06 20.66 14.10
N ASN A 9 -13.11 21.41 14.41
CA ASN A 9 -14.50 20.93 14.43
C ASN A 9 -15.37 21.46 13.28
N LEU A 10 -14.80 22.14 12.28
CA LEU A 10 -15.49 22.45 11.03
C LEU A 10 -15.61 21.19 10.15
N THR A 11 -16.58 20.37 10.54
CA THR A 11 -17.40 19.49 9.70
C THR A 11 -16.68 18.46 8.83
N ASN A 12 -15.98 17.52 9.45
CA ASN A 12 -16.04 16.15 8.93
C ASN A 12 -17.40 15.56 9.35
N MET A 13 -18.48 15.97 8.66
CA MET A 13 -19.75 15.25 8.77
C MET A 13 -19.47 13.77 8.54
N GLY A 14 -19.90 12.90 9.45
CA GLY A 14 -19.72 11.46 9.31
C GLY A 14 -20.31 11.00 7.97
N ARG A 15 -19.77 9.92 7.38
CA ARG A 15 -20.26 9.42 6.08
C ARG A 15 -21.76 9.12 6.11
N ARG A 16 -22.27 8.68 7.27
CA ARG A 16 -23.69 8.53 7.55
C ARG A 16 -24.47 9.83 7.33
N GLU A 17 -24.11 10.90 8.03
CA GLU A 17 -24.81 12.19 7.95
C GLU A 17 -24.77 12.77 6.53
N SER A 18 -23.60 12.67 5.88
CA SER A 18 -23.43 13.09 4.50
C SER A 18 -24.34 12.31 3.54
N TYR A 19 -24.42 10.99 3.73
CA TYR A 19 -25.33 10.13 2.97
C TYR A 19 -26.79 10.49 3.21
N GLU A 20 -27.25 10.55 4.46
CA GLU A 20 -28.65 10.83 4.79
C GLU A 20 -29.10 12.19 4.25
N LYS A 21 -28.26 13.22 4.40
CA LYS A 21 -28.51 14.55 3.83
C LYS A 21 -28.59 14.51 2.30
N ALA A 22 -27.70 13.76 1.65
CA ALA A 22 -27.69 13.64 0.20
C ALA A 22 -28.88 12.83 -0.34
N LYS A 23 -29.28 11.76 0.36
CA LYS A 23 -30.48 10.96 0.09
C LYS A 23 -31.74 11.79 0.24
N ALA A 24 -31.91 12.48 1.37
CA ALA A 24 -33.06 13.34 1.62
C ALA A 24 -33.22 14.39 0.51
N ARG A 25 -32.13 15.09 0.15
CA ARG A 25 -32.13 16.06 -0.96
C ARG A 25 -32.50 15.44 -2.31
N LEU A 26 -32.05 14.22 -2.59
CA LEU A 26 -32.40 13.52 -3.83
C LEU A 26 -33.89 13.16 -3.86
N LEU A 27 -34.44 12.69 -2.74
CA LEU A 27 -35.84 12.26 -2.62
C LEU A 27 -36.82 13.44 -2.48
N SER A 28 -36.34 14.64 -2.21
CA SER A 28 -37.13 15.88 -2.16
C SER A 28 -36.96 16.77 -3.40
N ASP A 29 -36.17 16.35 -4.39
CA ASP A 29 -35.87 17.16 -5.57
C ASP A 29 -37.11 17.32 -6.48
N ARG A 30 -37.69 18.51 -6.51
CA ARG A 30 -38.90 18.82 -7.28
C ARG A 30 -38.70 18.71 -8.79
N ASN A 31 -37.45 18.81 -9.28
CA ASN A 31 -37.13 18.66 -10.70
C ASN A 31 -37.09 17.19 -11.17
N THR A 32 -37.18 16.25 -10.23
CA THR A 32 -37.34 14.82 -10.54
C THR A 32 -38.83 14.48 -10.50
N CYS A 33 -39.34 13.66 -11.42
CA CYS A 33 -40.73 13.20 -11.33
C CYS A 33 -40.98 12.36 -10.07
N LYS A 34 -42.24 12.32 -9.61
CA LYS A 34 -42.60 11.62 -8.36
C LYS A 34 -42.28 10.13 -8.44
N GLU A 35 -42.53 9.53 -9.59
CA GLU A 35 -42.31 8.12 -9.89
C GLU A 35 -40.84 7.71 -9.68
N ASN A 36 -39.89 8.52 -10.14
CA ASN A 36 -38.47 8.26 -9.95
C ASN A 36 -38.08 8.39 -8.47
N ARG A 37 -38.59 9.40 -7.76
CA ARG A 37 -38.30 9.57 -6.33
C ARG A 37 -38.82 8.39 -5.51
N ASP A 38 -40.04 7.92 -5.79
CA ASP A 38 -40.64 6.77 -5.12
C ASP A 38 -39.88 5.47 -5.45
N LEU A 39 -39.43 5.30 -6.69
CA LEU A 39 -38.57 4.19 -7.09
C LEU A 39 -37.22 4.21 -6.35
N TRP A 40 -36.57 5.38 -6.27
CA TRP A 40 -35.29 5.51 -5.60
C TRP A 40 -35.39 5.28 -4.09
N LYS A 41 -36.48 5.75 -3.46
CA LYS A 41 -36.75 5.48 -2.04
C LYS A 41 -36.79 3.98 -1.77
N ARG A 42 -37.60 3.23 -2.53
CA ARG A 42 -37.69 1.76 -2.44
C ARG A 42 -36.34 1.08 -2.72
N PHE A 43 -35.58 1.58 -3.69
CA PHE A 43 -34.24 1.06 -3.97
C PHE A 43 -33.29 1.23 -2.78
N PHE A 44 -33.26 2.41 -2.15
CA PHE A 44 -32.36 2.64 -1.01
C PHE A 44 -32.75 1.80 0.19
N GLU A 45 -34.04 1.67 0.51
CA GLU A 45 -34.51 0.75 1.57
C GLU A 45 -34.05 -0.69 1.32
N TRP A 46 -34.14 -1.15 0.07
CA TRP A 46 -33.65 -2.47 -0.34
C TRP A 46 -32.12 -2.60 -0.26
N GLU A 47 -31.36 -1.65 -0.81
CA GLU A 47 -29.89 -1.73 -0.87
C GLU A 47 -29.28 -1.59 0.52
N GLU A 48 -29.85 -0.76 1.40
CA GLU A 48 -29.46 -0.66 2.81
C GLU A 48 -29.66 -2.01 3.53
N ARG A 49 -30.85 -2.63 3.36
CA ARG A 49 -31.14 -3.95 3.94
C ARG A 49 -30.18 -5.00 3.40
N LYS A 50 -29.97 -5.05 2.07
CA LYS A 50 -29.05 -5.96 1.41
C LYS A 50 -27.63 -5.79 1.94
N LEU A 51 -27.11 -4.57 1.99
CA LEU A 51 -25.76 -4.31 2.50
C LEU A 51 -25.60 -4.70 3.96
N LYS A 52 -26.61 -4.50 4.83
CA LYS A 52 -26.57 -5.03 6.19
C LYS A 52 -26.46 -6.55 6.22
N ARG A 53 -27.30 -7.25 5.46
CA ARG A 53 -27.36 -8.73 5.48
C ARG A 53 -26.14 -9.37 4.84
N THR A 54 -25.75 -8.95 3.65
CA THR A 54 -24.59 -9.50 2.93
C THR A 54 -23.27 -9.31 3.69
N ASN A 55 -23.17 -8.27 4.52
CA ASN A 55 -21.96 -8.01 5.32
C ASN A 55 -22.09 -8.41 6.79
N ASN A 56 -23.17 -9.10 7.17
CA ASN A 56 -23.48 -9.50 8.55
C ASN A 56 -23.35 -8.36 9.58
N LEU A 57 -23.93 -7.20 9.27
CA LEU A 57 -23.82 -5.99 10.10
C LEU A 57 -25.11 -5.71 10.89
N ALA A 58 -24.97 -5.45 12.19
CA ALA A 58 -26.07 -4.95 13.03
C ALA A 58 -26.57 -3.56 12.55
N ARG A 59 -25.64 -2.71 12.11
CA ARG A 59 -25.89 -1.38 11.53
C ARG A 59 -24.96 -1.12 10.35
N LEU A 60 -25.40 -0.27 9.42
CA LEU A 60 -24.55 0.21 8.34
C LEU A 60 -23.32 0.93 8.91
N ASP A 61 -22.18 0.73 8.27
CA ASP A 61 -20.91 1.36 8.62
C ASP A 61 -20.43 2.31 7.51
N ASP A 62 -19.27 2.93 7.72
CA ASP A 62 -18.70 3.92 6.81
C ASP A 62 -18.43 3.41 5.39
N ALA A 63 -18.12 2.12 5.22
CA ALA A 63 -17.88 1.56 3.90
C ALA A 63 -19.21 1.35 3.15
N THR A 64 -20.27 0.93 3.85
CA THR A 64 -21.61 0.83 3.25
C THR A 64 -22.18 2.21 2.91
N TYR A 65 -22.07 3.21 3.78
CA TYR A 65 -22.51 4.57 3.50
C TYR A 65 -21.77 5.20 2.33
N LYS A 66 -20.48 4.89 2.15
CA LYS A 66 -19.74 5.28 0.95
C LYS A 66 -20.39 4.70 -0.32
N THR A 67 -20.70 3.40 -0.33
CA THR A 67 -21.36 2.74 -1.46
C THR A 67 -22.73 3.37 -1.77
N LEU A 68 -23.56 3.59 -0.76
CA LEU A 68 -24.87 4.20 -0.90
C LEU A 68 -24.78 5.65 -1.43
N SER A 69 -23.79 6.42 -0.95
CA SER A 69 -23.53 7.78 -1.46
C SER A 69 -23.17 7.79 -2.94
N HIS A 70 -22.44 6.78 -3.43
CA HIS A 70 -22.19 6.65 -4.87
C HIS A 70 -23.47 6.41 -5.67
N TYR A 71 -24.46 5.68 -5.14
CA TYR A 71 -25.76 5.51 -5.79
C TYR A 71 -26.54 6.82 -5.90
N VAL A 72 -26.51 7.67 -4.86
CA VAL A 72 -27.13 9.01 -4.92
C VAL A 72 -26.59 9.81 -6.11
N GLY A 73 -25.25 9.83 -6.28
CA GLY A 73 -24.63 10.50 -7.42
C GLY A 73 -25.02 9.89 -8.77
N ARG A 74 -25.06 8.55 -8.86
CA ARG A 74 -25.44 7.86 -10.11
C ARG A 74 -26.89 8.14 -10.50
N PHE A 75 -27.82 8.13 -9.55
CA PHE A 75 -29.23 8.42 -9.82
C PHE A 75 -29.43 9.84 -10.35
N LYS A 76 -28.74 10.84 -9.78
CA LYS A 76 -28.76 12.21 -10.31
C LYS A 76 -28.29 12.28 -11.76
N ASN A 77 -27.16 11.63 -12.05
CA ASN A 77 -26.59 11.64 -13.40
C ASN A 77 -27.52 10.96 -14.40
N VAL A 78 -28.03 9.77 -14.07
CA VAL A 78 -28.94 9.02 -14.95
C VAL A 78 -30.26 9.77 -15.15
N ASN A 79 -30.83 10.37 -14.11
CA ASN A 79 -32.02 11.22 -14.25
C ASN A 79 -31.77 12.39 -15.20
N LYS A 80 -30.59 13.01 -15.13
CA LYS A 80 -30.19 14.09 -16.05
C LYS A 80 -30.08 13.59 -17.48
N TRP A 81 -29.51 12.41 -17.73
CA TRP A 81 -29.37 11.84 -19.08
C TRP A 81 -30.72 11.57 -19.74
N PHE A 82 -31.73 11.20 -18.95
CA PHE A 82 -33.09 11.01 -19.43
C PHE A 82 -33.98 12.26 -19.30
N HIS A 83 -33.39 13.43 -19.05
CA HIS A 83 -34.11 14.70 -18.93
C HIS A 83 -35.28 14.66 -17.93
N GLY A 84 -35.13 13.93 -16.82
CA GLY A 84 -36.14 13.82 -15.78
C GLY A 84 -37.33 12.91 -16.11
N LYS A 85 -37.32 12.20 -17.25
CA LYS A 85 -38.37 11.24 -17.61
C LYS A 85 -38.47 10.13 -16.56
N ALA A 86 -39.69 9.67 -16.30
CA ALA A 86 -39.94 8.55 -15.41
C ALA A 86 -39.31 7.26 -15.97
N TRP A 87 -38.55 6.54 -15.16
CA TRP A 87 -37.79 5.37 -15.59
C TRP A 87 -38.68 4.23 -16.08
N LYS A 88 -39.88 4.11 -15.49
CA LYS A 88 -40.91 3.15 -15.93
C LYS A 88 -41.43 3.43 -17.35
N ASP A 89 -41.28 4.64 -17.85
CA ASP A 89 -41.81 5.08 -19.15
C ASP A 89 -40.71 5.20 -20.21
N LEU A 90 -39.46 4.83 -19.89
CA LEU A 90 -38.36 4.83 -20.86
C LEU A 90 -38.59 3.78 -21.94
N THR A 91 -38.40 4.18 -23.20
CA THR A 91 -38.47 3.31 -24.38
C THR A 91 -37.11 2.68 -24.67
N LYS A 92 -37.10 1.65 -25.52
CA LYS A 92 -35.86 1.03 -26.03
C LYS A 92 -34.95 2.07 -26.68
N ASP A 93 -35.49 2.86 -27.59
CA ASP A 93 -34.74 3.92 -28.30
C ASP A 93 -34.16 4.96 -27.34
N GLY A 94 -34.90 5.33 -26.28
CA GLY A 94 -34.40 6.27 -25.28
C GLY A 94 -33.20 5.72 -24.52
N ILE A 95 -33.25 4.45 -24.12
CA ILE A 95 -32.16 3.77 -23.41
C ILE A 95 -30.97 3.54 -24.35
N GLN A 96 -31.23 3.11 -25.58
CA GLN A 96 -30.24 2.94 -26.65
C GLN A 96 -29.49 4.24 -26.90
N LYS A 97 -30.20 5.36 -27.07
CA LYS A 97 -29.58 6.67 -27.27
C LYS A 97 -28.62 7.05 -26.14
N VAL A 98 -29.01 6.83 -24.87
CA VAL A 98 -28.12 7.14 -23.73
C VAL A 98 -26.89 6.23 -23.71
N TYR A 99 -27.04 4.97 -24.11
CA TYR A 99 -25.91 4.05 -24.26
C TYR A 99 -24.94 4.52 -25.36
N ASP A 100 -25.46 4.82 -26.55
CA ASP A 100 -24.66 5.29 -27.69
C ASP A 100 -23.97 6.63 -27.36
N ASP A 101 -24.71 7.60 -26.81
CA ASP A 101 -24.16 8.91 -26.40
C ASP A 101 -23.05 8.78 -25.32
N LEU A 102 -23.10 7.73 -24.48
CA LEU A 102 -22.06 7.44 -23.49
C LEU A 102 -20.82 6.86 -24.16
N GLU A 103 -20.98 5.91 -25.09
CA GLU A 103 -19.87 5.31 -25.84
C GLU A 103 -19.18 6.33 -26.76
N ASP A 104 -19.96 7.17 -27.44
CA ASP A 104 -19.49 8.23 -28.33
C ASP A 104 -18.89 9.43 -27.58
N GLY A 105 -19.00 9.45 -26.24
CA GLY A 105 -18.46 10.53 -25.40
C GLY A 105 -19.22 11.85 -25.51
N VAL A 106 -20.43 11.83 -26.09
CA VAL A 106 -21.37 12.97 -26.13
C VAL A 106 -21.78 13.35 -24.71
N ILE A 107 -22.11 12.35 -23.88
CA ILE A 107 -22.40 12.57 -22.47
C ILE A 107 -21.10 12.83 -21.69
N LYS A 108 -20.94 14.09 -21.27
CA LYS A 108 -19.78 14.58 -20.54
C LYS A 108 -20.05 14.71 -19.05
N ASN A 109 -18.99 14.54 -18.25
CA ASN A 109 -19.01 14.79 -16.81
C ASN A 109 -18.97 16.30 -16.50
N ARG A 110 -19.02 16.67 -15.23
CA ARG A 110 -18.98 18.08 -14.79
C ARG A 110 -17.72 18.87 -15.20
N PHE A 111 -16.68 18.18 -15.68
CA PHE A 111 -15.44 18.76 -16.15
C PHE A 111 -15.34 18.77 -17.68
N GLY A 112 -16.44 18.49 -18.39
CA GLY A 112 -16.47 18.46 -19.85
C GLY A 112 -15.79 17.24 -20.48
N LYS A 113 -15.37 16.25 -19.68
CA LYS A 113 -14.71 15.03 -20.18
C LYS A 113 -15.70 13.88 -20.31
N PRO A 114 -15.50 12.96 -21.27
CA PRO A 114 -16.28 11.71 -21.33
C PRO A 114 -16.25 10.95 -20.00
N TYR A 115 -17.31 10.21 -19.70
CA TYR A 115 -17.30 9.34 -18.52
C TYR A 115 -16.32 8.19 -18.72
N ALA A 116 -15.28 8.13 -17.87
CA ALA A 116 -14.32 7.03 -17.87
C ALA A 116 -14.91 5.74 -17.26
N ASP A 117 -15.85 5.86 -16.32
CA ASP A 117 -16.45 4.73 -15.59
C ASP A 117 -17.87 4.41 -16.08
N ARG A 118 -18.05 4.20 -17.39
CA ARG A 118 -19.36 3.82 -17.98
C ARG A 118 -19.83 2.47 -17.49
N LYS A 119 -18.89 1.52 -17.39
CA LYS A 119 -19.10 0.15 -16.87
C LYS A 119 -19.86 0.14 -15.54
N SER A 120 -19.56 1.03 -14.60
CA SER A 120 -20.28 1.02 -13.32
C SER A 120 -21.72 1.49 -13.43
N TYR A 121 -22.08 2.33 -14.40
CA TYR A 121 -23.49 2.65 -14.67
C TYR A 121 -24.21 1.46 -15.29
N TYR A 122 -23.61 0.84 -16.30
CA TYR A 122 -24.21 -0.32 -16.98
C TYR A 122 -24.46 -1.46 -16.00
N THR A 123 -23.46 -1.81 -15.20
CA THR A 123 -23.53 -2.96 -14.29
C THR A 123 -24.26 -2.70 -12.98
N LYS A 124 -24.35 -1.44 -12.50
CA LYS A 124 -24.94 -1.12 -11.19
C LYS A 124 -26.28 -0.40 -11.26
N ILE A 125 -26.62 0.19 -12.40
CA ILE A 125 -27.88 0.93 -12.59
C ILE A 125 -28.74 0.24 -13.64
N PHE A 126 -28.27 0.18 -14.88
CA PHE A 126 -29.05 -0.33 -16.02
C PHE A 126 -29.29 -1.85 -15.91
N LYS A 127 -28.24 -2.67 -15.94
CA LYS A 127 -28.36 -4.15 -15.87
C LYS A 127 -28.60 -4.67 -14.44
N ALA A 128 -29.11 -3.83 -13.54
CA ALA A 128 -29.17 -4.11 -12.10
C ALA A 128 -30.54 -3.82 -11.48
N LYS A 129 -30.61 -3.94 -10.15
CA LYS A 129 -31.86 -3.79 -9.38
C LYS A 129 -32.64 -2.49 -9.67
N PRO A 130 -32.03 -1.30 -9.87
CA PRO A 130 -32.79 -0.08 -10.12
C PRO A 130 -33.70 -0.16 -11.35
N PHE A 131 -33.18 -0.57 -12.51
CA PHE A 131 -33.97 -0.70 -13.75
C PHE A 131 -34.86 -1.94 -13.73
N LYS A 132 -34.47 -3.01 -13.01
CA LYS A 132 -35.38 -4.13 -12.72
C LYS A 132 -36.62 -3.67 -11.93
N MET A 133 -36.44 -2.81 -10.92
CA MET A 133 -37.55 -2.20 -10.17
C MET A 133 -38.40 -1.24 -11.02
N ALA A 134 -37.84 -0.72 -12.11
CA ALA A 134 -38.55 0.11 -13.09
C ALA A 134 -39.29 -0.71 -14.16
N GLY A 135 -39.17 -2.05 -14.17
CA GLY A 135 -39.75 -2.91 -15.21
C GLY A 135 -39.03 -2.79 -16.56
N LYS A 136 -37.72 -2.52 -16.56
CA LYS A 136 -36.91 -2.30 -17.78
C LYS A 136 -35.84 -3.35 -18.00
N SER A 137 -35.93 -4.51 -17.34
CA SER A 137 -34.91 -5.56 -17.43
C SER A 137 -34.73 -6.07 -18.87
N GLU A 138 -35.80 -6.50 -19.53
CA GLU A 138 -35.75 -7.06 -20.90
C GLU A 138 -35.21 -6.04 -21.90
N ILE A 139 -35.74 -4.80 -21.87
CA ILE A 139 -35.27 -3.72 -22.75
C ILE A 139 -33.77 -3.43 -22.56
N VAL A 140 -33.29 -3.45 -21.31
CA VAL A 140 -31.87 -3.25 -21.02
C VAL A 140 -31.04 -4.44 -21.47
N GLU A 141 -31.54 -5.67 -21.37
CA GLU A 141 -30.83 -6.85 -21.86
C GLU A 141 -30.59 -6.76 -23.38
N ASP A 142 -31.62 -6.36 -24.13
CA ASP A 142 -31.53 -6.09 -25.56
C ASP A 142 -30.51 -4.98 -25.89
N VAL A 143 -30.68 -3.79 -25.29
CA VAL A 143 -29.82 -2.62 -25.61
C VAL A 143 -28.35 -2.90 -25.29
N PHE A 144 -28.09 -3.67 -24.22
CA PHE A 144 -26.75 -3.97 -23.75
C PHE A 144 -26.32 -5.40 -24.11
N GLU A 145 -26.89 -6.01 -25.15
CA GLU A 145 -26.56 -7.36 -25.62
C GLU A 145 -25.08 -7.45 -26.01
N PHE A 146 -24.60 -6.46 -26.77
CA PHE A 146 -23.22 -6.41 -27.24
C PHE A 146 -22.25 -5.80 -26.23
N PHE A 147 -22.73 -5.29 -25.09
CA PHE A 147 -21.86 -4.75 -24.06
C PHE A 147 -21.06 -5.89 -23.42
N ARG A 148 -19.79 -6.00 -23.82
CA ARG A 148 -18.81 -6.85 -23.16
C ARG A 148 -18.03 -6.00 -22.17
N PRO A 149 -18.11 -6.27 -20.85
CA PRO A 149 -17.32 -5.52 -19.91
C PRO A 149 -15.84 -5.78 -20.20
N THR A 150 -15.11 -4.77 -20.69
CA THR A 150 -13.66 -4.90 -20.79
C THR A 150 -13.15 -5.16 -19.38
N GLU A 151 -12.50 -6.31 -19.20
CA GLU A 151 -11.75 -6.53 -17.98
C GLU A 151 -10.57 -5.57 -18.01
N ASN A 152 -10.32 -4.89 -16.90
CA ASN A 152 -9.11 -4.09 -16.79
C ASN A 152 -7.94 -5.07 -16.64
N SER A 153 -7.46 -5.55 -17.78
CA SER A 153 -6.34 -6.47 -17.93
C SER A 153 -5.00 -5.74 -17.85
N GLU A 154 -4.99 -4.41 -17.70
CA GLU A 154 -3.75 -3.65 -17.51
C GLU A 154 -3.00 -4.20 -16.28
N VAL A 155 -1.86 -4.80 -16.56
CA VAL A 155 -0.82 -5.08 -15.60
C VAL A 155 -0.02 -3.79 -15.45
N ASN A 156 0.20 -3.34 -14.22
CA ASN A 156 1.06 -2.19 -13.92
C ASN A 156 1.87 -2.51 -12.67
N PHE A 157 3.19 -2.34 -12.77
CA PHE A 157 4.13 -2.54 -11.67
C PHE A 157 5.45 -1.79 -11.93
N ILE A 158 6.31 -1.71 -10.93
CA ILE A 158 7.68 -1.22 -11.02
C ILE A 158 8.65 -2.31 -10.55
N GLU A 159 9.87 -2.29 -11.07
CA GLU A 159 10.92 -3.20 -10.61
C GLU A 159 11.50 -2.77 -9.25
N SER A 160 12.11 -3.70 -8.52
CA SER A 160 12.71 -3.45 -7.19
C SER A 160 13.69 -2.27 -7.19
N GLY A 161 14.54 -2.14 -8.21
CA GLY A 161 15.46 -1.00 -8.33
C GLY A 161 14.75 0.35 -8.45
N ASN A 162 13.62 0.41 -9.15
CA ASN A 162 12.80 1.62 -9.26
C ASN A 162 12.03 1.90 -7.97
N PHE A 163 11.62 0.86 -7.24
CA PHE A 163 11.06 1.02 -5.90
C PHE A 163 12.09 1.62 -4.93
N LYS A 164 13.33 1.11 -4.90
CA LYS A 164 14.39 1.66 -4.05
C LYS A 164 14.65 3.15 -4.34
N LYS A 165 14.64 3.56 -5.62
CA LYS A 165 14.72 4.98 -6.00
C LYS A 165 13.59 5.82 -5.39
N LEU A 166 12.34 5.33 -5.45
CA LEU A 166 11.19 6.01 -4.83
C LEU A 166 11.33 6.10 -3.31
N ALA A 167 11.72 5.02 -2.65
CA ALA A 167 11.88 4.97 -1.20
C ALA A 167 12.99 5.91 -0.71
N THR A 168 14.07 6.10 -1.47
CA THR A 168 15.12 7.07 -1.15
C THR A 168 14.67 8.52 -1.33
N ALA A 169 13.70 8.79 -2.20
CA ALA A 169 13.19 10.14 -2.47
C ALA A 169 12.22 10.67 -1.38
N THR A 170 11.92 9.90 -0.34
CA THR A 170 11.04 10.35 0.75
C THR A 170 11.73 11.34 1.67
N ASN A 171 10.97 12.28 2.23
CA ASN A 171 11.52 13.35 3.07
C ASN A 171 11.55 13.01 4.57
N THR A 172 10.87 11.94 4.99
CA THR A 172 10.73 11.59 6.42
C THR A 172 10.76 10.08 6.61
N LEU A 173 11.16 9.65 7.82
CA LEU A 173 11.16 8.24 8.22
C LEU A 173 9.80 7.58 8.01
N SER A 174 8.71 8.22 8.43
CA SER A 174 7.35 7.64 8.31
C SER A 174 6.90 7.49 6.85
N GLN A 175 7.32 8.37 5.94
CA GLN A 175 7.04 8.21 4.52
C GLN A 175 7.81 7.02 3.94
N LYS A 176 9.10 6.93 4.28
CA LYS A 176 9.97 5.81 3.87
C LYS A 176 9.41 4.48 4.35
N LEU A 177 9.08 4.40 5.64
CA LEU A 177 8.51 3.21 6.26
C LEU A 177 7.17 2.80 5.63
N LEU A 178 6.29 3.75 5.30
CA LEU A 178 5.03 3.41 4.62
C LEU A 178 5.26 2.81 3.23
N LEU A 179 6.24 3.31 2.47
CA LEU A 179 6.59 2.74 1.17
C LEU A 179 7.17 1.32 1.31
N TRP A 180 8.08 1.12 2.26
CA TRP A 180 8.65 -0.20 2.55
C TRP A 180 7.59 -1.19 2.99
N LEU A 181 6.71 -0.85 3.93
CA LEU A 181 5.60 -1.74 4.31
C LEU A 181 4.63 -2.02 3.15
N ALA A 182 4.37 -1.03 2.29
CA ALA A 182 3.49 -1.22 1.13
C ALA A 182 4.10 -2.13 0.05
N TRP A 183 5.43 -2.08 -0.12
CA TRP A 183 6.16 -3.01 -0.97
C TRP A 183 6.24 -4.38 -0.31
N ASP A 184 6.88 -4.47 0.85
CA ASP A 184 7.27 -5.70 1.52
C ASP A 184 6.07 -6.58 1.88
N VAL A 185 5.11 -6.05 2.65
CA VAL A 185 3.90 -6.77 3.05
C VAL A 185 2.88 -6.85 1.90
N GLY A 186 3.00 -5.96 0.91
CA GLY A 186 2.12 -5.93 -0.25
C GLY A 186 0.66 -5.59 0.07
N GLU A 187 0.36 -4.90 1.19
CA GLU A 187 -1.01 -4.65 1.64
C GLU A 187 -1.60 -3.32 1.13
N ASN A 188 -2.93 -3.16 1.18
CA ASN A 188 -3.56 -1.89 0.80
C ASN A 188 -3.16 -0.77 1.77
N ILE A 189 -2.83 0.41 1.21
CA ILE A 189 -2.49 1.60 1.99
C ILE A 189 -3.49 1.93 3.11
N MET A 190 -4.79 1.75 2.89
CA MET A 190 -5.79 2.05 3.93
C MET A 190 -5.68 1.12 5.15
N SER A 191 -5.24 -0.13 4.93
CA SER A 191 -4.96 -1.07 6.01
C SER A 191 -3.66 -0.68 6.73
N LEU A 192 -2.61 -0.37 5.96
CA LEU A 192 -1.29 0.01 6.50
C LEU A 192 -1.36 1.27 7.38
N LEU A 193 -2.14 2.27 6.97
CA LEU A 193 -2.35 3.50 7.74
C LEU A 193 -3.11 3.29 9.07
N GLN A 194 -3.68 2.11 9.29
CA GLN A 194 -4.37 1.74 10.52
C GLN A 194 -3.55 0.83 11.44
N LEU A 195 -2.35 0.44 11.03
CA LEU A 195 -1.45 -0.37 11.85
C LEU A 195 -1.05 0.39 13.12
N ARG A 196 -0.97 -0.35 14.22
CA ARG A 196 -0.56 0.10 15.55
C ARG A 196 0.67 -0.67 16.01
N LYS A 197 1.35 -0.21 17.06
CA LYS A 197 2.53 -0.92 17.59
C LYS A 197 2.22 -2.38 17.94
N ARG A 198 1.06 -2.64 18.54
CA ARG A 198 0.62 -4.02 18.87
C ARG A 198 0.49 -4.96 17.69
N ASP A 199 0.41 -4.44 16.47
CA ASP A 199 0.28 -5.24 15.25
C ASP A 199 1.66 -5.76 14.77
N PHE A 200 2.75 -5.48 15.50
CA PHE A 200 4.10 -5.90 15.14
C PHE A 200 4.71 -6.75 16.26
N ARG A 201 5.31 -7.88 15.89
CA ARG A 201 6.12 -8.71 16.79
C ARG A 201 7.46 -8.98 16.14
N ARG A 202 8.54 -8.56 16.80
CA ARG A 202 9.91 -8.81 16.33
C ARG A 202 10.30 -10.25 16.64
N GLN A 203 10.98 -10.92 15.72
CA GLN A 203 11.56 -12.24 15.92
C GLN A 203 12.87 -12.42 15.14
N ILE A 204 13.56 -13.52 15.37
CA ILE A 204 14.66 -13.98 14.52
C ILE A 204 14.11 -15.12 13.67
N ASN A 205 14.28 -15.03 12.36
CA ASN A 205 13.86 -16.05 11.44
C ASN A 205 14.63 -17.36 11.76
N PRO A 206 13.94 -18.48 12.03
CA PRO A 206 14.59 -19.72 12.44
C PRO A 206 15.42 -20.37 11.33
N GLU A 207 15.13 -20.09 10.06
CA GLU A 207 15.83 -20.65 8.90
C GLU A 207 17.03 -19.81 8.49
N THR A 208 16.90 -18.48 8.47
CA THR A 208 17.95 -17.57 7.99
C THR A 208 18.81 -16.98 9.11
N GLY A 209 18.32 -16.96 10.35
CA GLY A 209 18.95 -16.28 11.48
C GLY A 209 18.86 -14.75 11.41
N GLU A 210 18.16 -14.20 10.41
CA GLU A 210 18.01 -12.76 10.23
C GLU A 210 16.85 -12.21 11.07
N PRO A 211 16.93 -10.96 11.56
CA PRO A 211 15.82 -10.34 12.27
C PRO A 211 14.68 -10.02 11.31
N GLU A 212 13.44 -10.27 11.73
CA GLU A 212 12.23 -9.95 10.97
C GLU A 212 11.09 -9.50 11.90
N TYR A 213 10.07 -8.90 11.30
CA TYR A 213 8.81 -8.60 11.97
C TYR A 213 7.67 -9.46 11.43
N LEU A 214 6.90 -10.01 12.36
CA LEU A 214 5.54 -10.48 12.12
C LEU A 214 4.57 -9.31 12.17
N VAL A 215 3.88 -9.06 11.06
CA VAL A 215 2.88 -8.00 10.91
C VAL A 215 1.48 -8.62 10.94
N ASP A 216 0.73 -8.34 12.00
CA ASP A 216 -0.63 -8.83 12.21
C ASP A 216 -1.66 -7.97 11.44
N LEU A 217 -2.15 -8.52 10.33
CA LEU A 217 -3.17 -7.92 9.49
C LEU A 217 -4.55 -8.39 9.93
N ARG A 218 -5.05 -7.77 11.00
CA ARG A 218 -6.34 -8.12 11.62
C ARG A 218 -7.53 -7.72 10.75
N LYS A 219 -8.68 -8.39 10.98
CA LYS A 219 -9.88 -8.20 10.15
C LYS A 219 -10.37 -6.75 10.14
N GLU A 220 -10.22 -6.04 11.25
CA GLU A 220 -10.80 -4.71 11.46
C GLU A 220 -10.13 -3.65 10.59
N ILE A 221 -8.84 -3.80 10.30
CA ILE A 221 -8.06 -2.85 9.48
C ILE A 221 -8.07 -3.23 7.99
N LEU A 222 -8.37 -4.49 7.68
CA LEU A 222 -8.39 -5.02 6.33
C LEU A 222 -9.68 -4.68 5.57
N LYS A 223 -9.58 -4.69 4.24
CA LYS A 223 -10.78 -4.68 3.37
C LYS A 223 -11.61 -5.93 3.66
N ARG A 224 -12.94 -5.81 3.74
CA ARG A 224 -13.86 -6.92 4.05
C ARG A 224 -13.65 -8.23 3.29
N SER A 225 -13.25 -8.14 2.03
CA SER A 225 -13.01 -9.30 1.17
C SER A 225 -11.67 -10.01 1.43
N ARG A 226 -10.86 -9.52 2.38
CA ARG A 226 -9.53 -10.04 2.71
C ARG A 226 -9.59 -10.94 3.92
N THR A 227 -8.77 -11.97 3.93
CA THR A 227 -8.59 -12.88 5.07
C THR A 227 -7.58 -12.26 6.05
N PRO A 228 -7.86 -12.28 7.37
CA PRO A 228 -6.88 -11.93 8.38
C PRO A 228 -5.68 -12.87 8.31
N ARG A 229 -4.48 -12.34 8.56
CA ARG A 229 -3.24 -13.10 8.46
C ARG A 229 -2.09 -12.39 9.16
N VAL A 230 -1.01 -13.12 9.37
CA VAL A 230 0.27 -12.57 9.83
C VAL A 230 1.26 -12.71 8.68
N GLU A 231 1.95 -11.62 8.34
CA GLU A 231 2.95 -11.60 7.28
C GLU A 231 4.32 -11.29 7.85
N ILE A 232 5.35 -11.95 7.34
CA ILE A 232 6.75 -11.62 7.64
C ILE A 232 7.24 -10.46 6.76
N THR A 233 8.12 -9.63 7.30
CA THR A 233 8.93 -8.68 6.51
C THR A 233 10.09 -9.40 5.85
N LEU A 234 10.31 -9.17 4.56
CA LEU A 234 11.35 -9.82 3.77
C LEU A 234 12.62 -8.97 3.62
N TYR A 235 12.58 -7.69 4.01
CA TYR A 235 13.69 -6.77 3.81
C TYR A 235 14.22 -6.24 5.14
N ILE A 236 15.54 -6.30 5.30
CA ILE A 236 16.23 -5.74 6.48
C ILE A 236 15.96 -4.24 6.62
N GLU A 237 15.82 -3.51 5.50
CA GLU A 237 15.48 -2.09 5.52
C GLU A 237 14.11 -1.84 6.17
N THR A 238 13.14 -2.74 5.99
CA THR A 238 11.83 -2.64 6.67
C THR A 238 12.01 -2.83 8.18
N VAL A 239 12.84 -3.79 8.59
CA VAL A 239 13.09 -4.12 10.00
C VAL A 239 13.78 -2.97 10.72
N GLU A 240 14.83 -2.39 10.13
CA GLU A 240 15.54 -1.23 10.69
C GLU A 240 14.62 -0.02 10.86
N LEU A 241 13.77 0.25 9.86
CA LEU A 241 12.81 1.35 9.93
C LEU A 241 11.74 1.10 11.02
N LEU A 242 11.31 -0.14 11.21
CA LEU A 242 10.38 -0.52 12.27
C LEU A 242 11.03 -0.44 13.65
N ASP A 243 12.29 -0.87 13.81
CA ASP A 243 13.04 -0.77 15.07
C ASP A 243 13.11 0.70 15.54
N ILE A 244 13.39 1.63 14.63
CA ILE A 244 13.39 3.07 14.94
C ILE A 244 11.98 3.58 15.26
N ALA A 245 10.99 3.24 14.44
CA ALA A 245 9.64 3.80 14.56
C ALA A 245 8.86 3.26 15.78
N LEU A 246 9.11 2.01 16.18
CA LEU A 246 8.36 1.33 17.23
C LEU A 246 8.95 1.48 18.64
N GLY A 247 10.22 1.88 18.77
CA GLY A 247 10.96 1.94 20.05
C GLY A 247 10.15 2.49 21.23
N ASP A 248 9.87 3.80 21.22
CA ASP A 248 9.19 4.50 22.34
C ASP A 248 7.67 4.57 22.20
N MET A 249 7.12 3.87 21.21
CA MET A 249 5.70 3.97 20.89
C MET A 249 4.86 3.16 21.90
N LYS A 250 3.66 3.64 22.25
CA LYS A 250 2.72 2.86 23.08
C LYS A 250 1.97 1.84 22.22
N SER A 251 1.57 0.72 22.82
CA SER A 251 0.92 -0.42 22.15
C SER A 251 -0.24 -0.03 21.22
N ASP A 252 -1.11 0.89 21.66
CA ASP A 252 -2.31 1.32 20.94
C ASP A 252 -2.13 2.51 19.98
N ASN A 253 -0.93 3.10 19.93
CA ASN A 253 -0.69 4.24 19.04
C ASN A 253 -0.74 3.77 17.58
N LEU A 254 -1.19 4.65 16.68
CA LEU A 254 -1.06 4.43 15.24
C LEU A 254 0.39 4.63 14.81
N LEU A 255 0.88 3.76 13.92
CA LEU A 255 2.23 3.87 13.35
C LEU A 255 2.38 5.13 12.51
N PHE A 256 1.30 5.56 11.85
CA PHE A 256 1.27 6.76 11.00
C PHE A 256 0.33 7.81 11.57
N SER A 257 0.82 9.02 11.72
CA SER A 257 0.06 10.18 12.18
C SER A 257 -0.70 10.91 11.05
N PHE A 258 -0.69 10.36 9.83
CA PHE A 258 -1.28 10.96 8.64
C PHE A 258 -2.24 10.02 7.89
N GLY A 259 -3.13 10.61 7.11
CA GLY A 259 -4.13 9.88 6.33
C GLY A 259 -3.78 9.70 4.84
N GLN A 260 -4.67 9.00 4.12
CA GLN A 260 -4.51 8.62 2.72
C GLN A 260 -4.19 9.79 1.78
N ARG A 261 -4.78 10.97 2.00
CA ARG A 261 -4.56 12.14 1.13
C ARG A 261 -3.12 12.64 1.21
N GLN A 262 -2.56 12.73 2.41
CA GLN A 262 -1.16 13.11 2.60
C GLN A 262 -0.23 12.03 2.06
N ALA A 263 -0.60 10.76 2.23
CA ALA A 263 0.15 9.66 1.67
C ALA A 263 0.24 9.72 0.14
N GLY A 264 -0.91 9.92 -0.52
CA GLY A 264 -0.96 10.13 -1.97
C GLY A 264 -0.13 11.34 -2.42
N LYS A 265 -0.17 12.45 -1.66
CA LYS A 265 0.61 13.66 -1.97
C LYS A 265 2.11 13.37 -1.99
N PHE A 266 2.66 12.73 -0.96
CA PHE A 266 4.11 12.45 -0.93
C PHE A 266 4.50 11.40 -1.96
N MET A 267 3.66 10.40 -2.23
CA MET A 267 3.91 9.43 -3.31
C MET A 267 4.04 10.16 -4.65
N SER A 268 3.12 11.07 -4.97
CA SER A 268 3.22 11.90 -6.18
C SER A 268 4.49 12.75 -6.20
N GLN A 269 4.91 13.30 -5.06
CA GLN A 269 6.18 14.04 -4.97
C GLN A 269 7.40 13.14 -5.26
N CYS A 270 7.44 11.93 -4.70
CA CYS A 270 8.51 10.96 -4.95
C CYS A 270 8.56 10.54 -6.42
N VAL A 271 7.39 10.29 -7.03
CA VAL A 271 7.29 9.98 -8.47
C VAL A 271 7.77 11.13 -9.34
N ASN A 272 7.41 12.37 -8.99
CA ASN A 272 7.86 13.55 -9.74
C ASN A 272 9.37 13.77 -9.61
N ALA A 273 9.94 13.54 -8.43
CA ALA A 273 11.37 13.71 -8.19
C ALA A 273 12.23 12.63 -8.87
N THR A 274 11.73 11.40 -8.98
CA THR A 274 12.50 10.27 -9.50
C THR A 274 12.18 9.94 -10.96
N HIS A 275 11.09 10.49 -11.49
CA HIS A 275 10.54 10.16 -12.81
C HIS A 275 10.24 8.67 -13.04
N VAL A 276 10.14 7.87 -11.98
CA VAL A 276 9.87 6.43 -12.07
C VAL A 276 8.52 6.18 -12.74
N LYS A 277 8.48 5.22 -13.67
CA LYS A 277 7.30 4.81 -14.42
C LYS A 277 6.98 3.34 -14.21
N CYS A 278 5.69 3.00 -14.23
CA CYS A 278 5.20 1.63 -14.28
C CYS A 278 5.40 1.01 -15.66
N ALA A 279 5.77 -0.26 -15.68
CA ALA A 279 5.69 -1.11 -16.86
C ALA A 279 4.31 -1.81 -16.92
N PRO A 280 3.69 -1.93 -18.10
CA PRO A 280 4.08 -1.38 -19.40
C PRO A 280 3.47 0.01 -19.67
N SER A 281 2.57 0.53 -18.83
CA SER A 281 1.77 1.72 -19.20
C SER A 281 2.54 3.03 -19.28
N GLY A 282 3.77 3.12 -18.74
CA GLY A 282 4.54 4.36 -18.65
C GLY A 282 3.94 5.40 -17.68
N LYS A 283 2.88 5.05 -16.95
CA LYS A 283 2.24 5.94 -15.95
C LYS A 283 3.10 6.02 -14.69
N GLY A 284 2.97 7.10 -13.92
CA GLY A 284 3.62 7.20 -12.60
C GLY A 284 2.98 6.21 -11.61
N PRO A 285 3.77 5.51 -10.77
CA PRO A 285 3.24 4.51 -9.86
C PRO A 285 2.38 5.11 -8.74
N THR A 286 1.43 4.33 -8.28
CA THR A 286 0.61 4.58 -7.09
C THR A 286 0.86 3.50 -6.04
N PHE A 287 0.33 3.69 -4.82
CA PHE A 287 0.40 2.64 -3.79
C PHE A 287 -0.24 1.31 -4.21
N LYS A 288 -1.24 1.34 -5.10
CA LYS A 288 -1.83 0.10 -5.64
C LYS A 288 -0.79 -0.67 -6.47
N ASP A 289 0.07 0.04 -7.18
CA ASP A 289 1.07 -0.55 -8.06
C ASP A 289 2.23 -1.13 -7.26
N LEU A 290 2.53 -0.64 -6.05
CA LEU A 290 3.53 -1.26 -5.16
C LEU A 290 3.15 -2.70 -4.78
N ARG A 291 1.88 -2.92 -4.46
CA ARG A 291 1.34 -4.26 -4.21
C ARG A 291 1.45 -5.17 -5.43
N SER A 292 1.13 -4.65 -6.61
CA SER A 292 1.29 -5.35 -7.87
C SER A 292 2.76 -5.66 -8.19
N SER A 293 3.66 -4.76 -7.79
CA SER A 293 5.10 -4.92 -7.94
C SER A 293 5.64 -6.00 -7.02
N MET A 294 5.15 -6.07 -5.79
CA MET A 294 5.48 -7.17 -4.89
C MET A 294 4.99 -8.51 -5.43
N CYS A 295 3.78 -8.55 -6.00
CA CYS A 295 3.28 -9.73 -6.71
C CYS A 295 4.26 -10.17 -7.81
N CYS A 296 4.69 -9.25 -8.67
CA CYS A 296 5.64 -9.55 -9.74
C CYS A 296 7.01 -9.99 -9.21
N TYR A 297 7.49 -9.34 -8.15
CA TYR A 297 8.78 -9.64 -7.52
C TYR A 297 8.78 -11.08 -7.01
N LEU A 298 7.82 -11.45 -6.16
CA LEU A 298 7.73 -12.80 -5.61
C LEU A 298 7.60 -13.88 -6.69
N LEU A 299 6.80 -13.64 -7.74
CA LEU A 299 6.67 -14.56 -8.86
C LEU A 299 8.00 -14.74 -9.62
N LYS A 300 8.83 -13.70 -9.71
CA LYS A 300 10.18 -13.79 -10.30
C LYS A 300 11.17 -14.53 -9.41
N GLU A 301 11.03 -14.38 -8.09
CA GLU A 301 11.77 -15.16 -7.09
C GLU A 301 11.29 -16.62 -7.01
N GLY A 302 10.34 -17.04 -7.85
CA GLY A 302 9.90 -18.44 -7.96
C GLY A 302 8.80 -18.84 -6.99
N TRP A 303 8.19 -17.90 -6.28
CA TRP A 303 7.05 -18.19 -5.40
C TRP A 303 5.86 -18.72 -6.21
N ARG A 304 5.13 -19.66 -5.64
CA ARG A 304 3.93 -20.22 -6.27
C ARG A 304 2.80 -19.18 -6.28
N ILE A 305 1.92 -19.28 -7.27
CA ILE A 305 0.79 -18.36 -7.44
C ILE A 305 -0.09 -18.34 -6.18
N GLU A 306 -0.29 -19.50 -5.56
CA GLU A 306 -1.09 -19.69 -4.35
C GLU A 306 -0.46 -19.00 -3.14
N GLU A 307 0.87 -19.08 -2.99
CA GLU A 307 1.64 -18.44 -1.92
C GLU A 307 1.57 -16.92 -2.05
N VAL A 308 1.80 -16.40 -3.26
CA VAL A 308 1.65 -14.96 -3.54
C VAL A 308 0.22 -14.49 -3.31
N ASN A 309 -0.78 -15.29 -3.72
CA ASN A 309 -2.19 -14.98 -3.51
C ASN A 309 -2.55 -14.93 -2.02
N SER A 310 -2.04 -15.88 -1.24
CA SER A 310 -2.20 -15.96 0.21
C SER A 310 -1.52 -14.78 0.92
N ARG A 311 -0.26 -14.47 0.57
CA ARG A 311 0.49 -13.32 1.11
C ARG A 311 -0.19 -11.99 0.86
N LEU A 312 -0.81 -11.84 -0.30
CA LEU A 312 -1.59 -10.65 -0.63
C LEU A 312 -2.99 -10.70 0.02
N GLY A 313 -3.39 -11.77 0.70
CA GLY A 313 -4.68 -11.87 1.39
C GLY A 313 -5.87 -11.96 0.42
N HIS A 314 -5.67 -12.51 -0.77
CA HIS A 314 -6.76 -12.87 -1.67
C HIS A 314 -7.44 -14.16 -1.19
N SER A 315 -8.71 -14.33 -1.57
CA SER A 315 -9.39 -15.61 -1.34
C SER A 315 -8.68 -16.70 -2.15
N PRO A 316 -8.48 -17.91 -1.59
CA PRO A 316 -7.91 -19.05 -2.33
C PRO A 316 -8.67 -19.35 -3.63
N ASN A 317 -9.98 -19.12 -3.63
CA ASN A 317 -10.85 -19.37 -4.79
C ASN A 317 -10.76 -18.28 -5.88
N ASN A 318 -9.93 -17.25 -5.70
CA ASN A 318 -9.81 -16.14 -6.65
C ASN A 318 -8.35 -15.81 -6.95
N LEU A 319 -7.76 -16.61 -7.85
CA LEU A 319 -6.40 -16.42 -8.36
C LEU A 319 -6.32 -15.40 -9.49
N SER A 320 -7.46 -14.93 -10.04
CA SER A 320 -7.54 -14.11 -11.27
C SER A 320 -6.59 -12.90 -11.29
N MET A 321 -6.37 -12.28 -10.13
CA MET A 321 -5.47 -11.15 -9.99
C MET A 321 -4.00 -11.57 -10.13
N VAL A 322 -3.55 -12.59 -9.41
CA VAL A 322 -2.15 -13.05 -9.43
C VAL A 322 -1.84 -13.76 -10.75
N SER A 323 -2.75 -14.60 -11.23
CA SER A 323 -2.63 -15.29 -12.53
C SER A 323 -2.43 -14.31 -13.68
N ARG A 324 -3.04 -13.11 -13.62
CA ARG A 324 -2.82 -12.08 -14.64
C ARG A 324 -1.37 -11.59 -14.68
N TYR A 325 -0.77 -11.33 -13.52
CA TYR A 325 0.63 -10.92 -13.44
C TYR A 325 1.56 -12.06 -13.82
N ALA A 326 1.27 -13.30 -13.38
CA ALA A 326 2.01 -14.48 -13.78
C ALA A 326 1.97 -14.69 -15.31
N ASN A 327 0.78 -14.59 -15.92
CA ASN A 327 0.61 -14.69 -17.36
C ASN A 327 1.36 -13.59 -18.10
N TYR A 328 1.32 -12.34 -17.61
CA TYR A 328 2.08 -11.25 -18.22
C TYR A 328 3.59 -11.51 -18.18
N LEU A 329 4.12 -11.98 -17.04
CA LEU A 329 5.54 -12.32 -16.90
C LEU A 329 5.94 -13.52 -17.78
N ALA A 330 5.06 -14.50 -17.95
CA ALA A 330 5.28 -15.65 -18.83
C ALA A 330 5.17 -15.30 -20.34
N LEU A 331 4.33 -14.32 -20.67
CA LEU A 331 4.09 -13.83 -22.03
C LEU A 331 5.10 -12.76 -22.47
N ASP A 332 6.17 -12.50 -21.72
CA ASP A 332 7.24 -11.58 -22.13
C ASP A 332 7.90 -12.11 -23.43
N LYS A 333 7.30 -11.76 -24.57
CA LYS A 333 7.67 -12.25 -25.92
C LYS A 333 9.09 -11.87 -26.33
N HIS A 334 9.66 -10.88 -25.65
CA HIS A 334 11.01 -10.38 -25.91
C HIS A 334 12.09 -11.17 -25.16
N LYS A 335 11.71 -12.00 -24.18
CA LYS A 335 12.65 -12.92 -23.53
C LYS A 335 12.59 -14.30 -24.21
N PRO A 336 13.76 -14.90 -24.53
CA PRO A 336 13.78 -16.26 -25.05
C PRO A 336 13.10 -17.19 -24.04
N LYS A 337 12.21 -18.07 -24.52
CA LYS A 337 11.57 -19.08 -23.68
C LYS A 337 12.67 -19.99 -23.13
N ARG A 338 12.95 -19.88 -21.83
CA ARG A 338 13.98 -20.69 -21.16
C ARG A 338 13.36 -22.00 -20.68
N LYS A 339 14.06 -23.12 -20.89
CA LYS A 339 13.68 -24.40 -20.27
C LYS A 339 13.83 -24.28 -18.75
N LEU A 340 12.89 -24.84 -17.99
CA LEU A 340 12.84 -24.79 -16.51
C LEU A 340 14.18 -25.16 -15.85
N SER A 341 14.86 -26.18 -16.35
CA SER A 341 16.18 -26.61 -15.85
C SER A 341 17.29 -25.56 -16.04
N ALA A 342 17.24 -24.79 -17.13
CA ALA A 342 18.21 -23.73 -17.40
C ALA A 342 17.97 -22.51 -16.51
N ASN A 343 16.72 -22.22 -16.13
CA ASN A 343 16.41 -21.13 -15.20
C ASN A 343 16.86 -21.43 -13.77
N MET A 344 16.64 -22.65 -13.28
CA MET A 344 17.15 -23.05 -11.96
C MET A 344 18.67 -22.91 -11.92
N MET A 345 19.39 -23.53 -12.86
CA MET A 345 20.86 -23.44 -12.90
C MET A 345 21.39 -22.00 -13.02
N GLN A 346 20.76 -21.15 -13.84
CA GLN A 346 21.21 -19.77 -14.01
C GLN A 346 20.94 -18.92 -12.75
N SER A 347 19.78 -19.08 -12.11
CA SER A 347 19.47 -18.42 -10.84
C SER A 347 20.43 -18.87 -9.73
N THR A 348 20.72 -20.17 -9.64
CA THR A 348 21.73 -20.68 -8.69
C THR A 348 23.11 -20.10 -9.00
N LYS A 349 23.47 -19.94 -10.28
CA LYS A 349 24.75 -19.34 -10.68
C LYS A 349 24.82 -17.85 -10.33
N GLU A 350 23.75 -17.08 -10.56
CA GLU A 350 23.69 -15.66 -10.21
C GLU A 350 23.74 -15.44 -8.69
N ALA A 351 22.96 -16.22 -7.92
CA ALA A 351 22.99 -16.22 -6.46
C ALA A 351 24.38 -16.62 -5.91
N LEU A 352 25.03 -17.61 -6.54
CA LEU A 352 26.39 -18.01 -6.19
C LEU A 352 27.40 -16.90 -6.45
N GLU A 353 27.29 -16.19 -7.57
CA GLU A 353 28.18 -15.05 -7.89
C GLU A 353 27.96 -13.86 -6.96
N GLU A 354 26.72 -13.58 -6.57
CA GLU A 354 26.41 -12.52 -5.60
C GLU A 354 26.89 -12.89 -4.18
N SER A 355 26.73 -14.15 -3.78
CA SER A 355 27.30 -14.69 -2.55
C SER A 355 28.83 -14.58 -2.53
N LYS A 356 29.51 -14.95 -3.63
CA LYS A 356 30.97 -14.77 -3.76
C LYS A 356 31.41 -13.32 -3.62
N LYS A 357 30.69 -12.37 -4.23
CA LYS A 357 31.00 -10.93 -4.09
C LYS A 357 30.86 -10.47 -2.64
N THR A 358 29.83 -10.96 -1.96
CA THR A 358 29.56 -10.65 -0.56
C THR A 358 30.65 -11.21 0.36
N VAL A 359 31.05 -12.47 0.15
CA VAL A 359 32.17 -13.10 0.88
C VAL A 359 33.46 -12.31 0.68
N ARG A 360 33.79 -11.89 -0.54
CA ARG A 360 34.98 -11.04 -0.80
C ARG A 360 34.93 -9.72 -0.05
N LEU A 361 33.76 -9.07 0.03
CA LEU A 361 33.59 -7.85 0.81
C LEU A 361 33.80 -8.10 2.31
N TYR A 362 33.33 -9.23 2.83
CA TYR A 362 33.57 -9.62 4.21
C TYR A 362 35.04 -9.95 4.49
N GLU A 363 35.72 -10.67 3.60
CA GLU A 363 37.15 -10.96 3.71
C GLU A 363 37.98 -9.67 3.73
N MET A 364 37.65 -8.68 2.88
CA MET A 364 38.31 -7.37 2.91
C MET A 364 38.07 -6.64 4.23
N ARG A 365 36.81 -6.58 4.70
CA ARG A 365 36.48 -5.94 5.99
C ARG A 365 37.16 -6.62 7.17
N PHE A 366 37.24 -7.94 7.15
CA PHE A 366 37.89 -8.73 8.20
C PHE A 366 39.40 -8.49 8.21
N LYS A 367 40.04 -8.41 7.04
CA LYS A 367 41.45 -8.06 6.91
C LYS A 367 41.74 -6.65 7.45
N ASP A 368 40.92 -5.66 7.07
CA ASP A 368 41.03 -4.30 7.61
C ASP A 368 40.88 -4.26 9.15
N GLN A 369 39.98 -5.07 9.70
CA GLN A 369 39.82 -5.22 11.16
C GLN A 369 41.05 -5.85 11.81
N GLN A 370 41.61 -6.92 11.24
CA GLN A 370 42.84 -7.54 11.75
C GLN A 370 44.03 -6.57 11.72
N ASP A 371 44.19 -5.80 10.65
CA ASP A 371 45.25 -4.81 10.52
C ASP A 371 45.09 -3.67 11.54
N ARG A 372 43.85 -3.23 11.79
CA ARG A 372 43.54 -2.28 12.87
C ARG A 372 43.91 -2.83 14.24
N VAL A 373 43.56 -4.08 14.54
CA VAL A 373 43.90 -4.74 15.82
C VAL A 373 45.42 -4.83 15.99
N LYS A 374 46.15 -5.29 14.97
CA LYS A 374 47.63 -5.33 15.01
C LYS A 374 48.26 -3.96 15.25
N ASN A 375 47.72 -2.91 14.63
CA ASN A 375 48.22 -1.55 14.84
C ASN A 375 47.94 -1.04 16.26
N LEU A 376 46.76 -1.37 16.81
CA LEU A 376 46.42 -1.06 18.21
C LEU A 376 47.31 -1.81 19.19
N GLU A 377 47.62 -3.09 18.93
CA GLU A 377 48.55 -3.89 19.74
C GLU A 377 49.96 -3.29 19.73
N LYS A 378 50.48 -2.89 18.56
CA LYS A 378 51.77 -2.17 18.46
C LYS A 378 51.76 -0.85 19.23
N GLY A 379 50.68 -0.07 19.12
CA GLY A 379 50.52 1.17 19.87
C GLY A 379 50.47 0.95 21.39
N ARG A 380 49.81 -0.14 21.83
CA ARG A 380 49.78 -0.55 23.25
C ARG A 380 51.15 -0.95 23.76
N GLU A 381 51.93 -1.71 22.97
CA GLU A 381 53.30 -2.11 23.29
C GLU A 381 54.20 -0.88 23.51
N GLN A 382 54.16 0.08 22.57
CA GLN A 382 54.90 1.34 22.67
C GLN A 382 54.50 2.15 23.90
N THR A 383 53.19 2.24 24.17
CA THR A 383 52.67 2.93 25.36
C THR A 383 53.16 2.26 26.64
N ASN A 384 53.17 0.93 26.70
CA ASN A 384 53.68 0.18 27.86
C ASN A 384 55.18 0.42 28.10
N ILE A 385 55.98 0.53 27.03
CA ILE A 385 57.41 0.88 27.13
C ILE A 385 57.57 2.28 27.74
N LEU A 386 56.83 3.28 27.21
CA LEU A 386 56.85 4.65 27.73
C LEU A 386 56.41 4.73 29.19
N ILE A 387 55.37 3.99 29.59
CA ILE A 387 54.92 3.91 30.99
C ILE A 387 56.03 3.35 31.88
N LYS A 388 56.71 2.27 31.47
CA LYS A 388 57.84 1.70 32.23
C LYS A 388 58.99 2.69 32.39
N GLU A 389 59.36 3.41 31.33
CA GLU A 389 60.39 4.46 31.40
C GLU A 389 59.99 5.59 32.34
N LEU A 390 58.74 6.05 32.27
CA LEU A 390 58.21 7.10 33.14
C LEU A 390 58.22 6.65 34.61
N MET A 391 57.76 5.42 34.89
CA MET A 391 57.80 4.83 36.24
C MET A 391 59.22 4.76 36.79
N LYS A 392 60.20 4.40 35.96
CA LYS A 392 61.62 4.40 36.34
C LYS A 392 62.10 5.79 36.73
N LYS A 393 61.84 6.81 35.89
CA LYS A 393 62.18 8.21 36.19
C LYS A 393 61.52 8.74 37.45
N VAL A 394 60.24 8.40 37.68
CA VAL A 394 59.53 8.77 38.91
C VAL A 394 60.19 8.14 40.14
N SER A 395 60.57 6.86 40.06
CA SER A 395 61.28 6.17 41.15
C SER A 395 62.65 6.79 41.45
N GLU A 396 63.40 7.19 40.42
CA GLU A 396 64.68 7.89 40.55
C GLU A 396 64.50 9.26 41.23
N LEU A 397 63.49 10.03 40.81
CA LEU A 397 63.14 11.33 41.42
C LEU A 397 62.67 11.20 42.88
N GLN A 398 61.87 10.19 43.20
CA GLN A 398 61.45 9.93 44.57
C GLN A 398 62.63 9.55 45.47
N SER A 399 63.61 8.83 44.92
CA SER A 399 64.82 8.46 45.64
C SER A 399 65.73 9.66 45.89
N SER A 400 65.91 10.54 44.89
CA SER A 400 66.68 11.78 45.05
C SER A 400 66.02 12.77 46.01
N LEU A 401 64.69 12.88 46.00
CA LEU A 401 63.93 13.71 46.95
C LEU A 401 64.05 13.18 48.39
N LYS A 402 64.02 11.85 48.60
CA LYS A 402 64.26 11.27 49.93
C LYS A 402 65.67 11.58 50.44
N MET A 403 66.68 11.50 49.57
CA MET A 403 68.05 11.89 49.94
C MET A 403 68.15 13.37 50.32
N SER A 404 67.55 14.28 49.55
CA SER A 404 67.59 15.71 49.86
C SER A 404 66.85 16.06 51.15
N MET A 405 65.74 15.39 51.45
CA MET A 405 65.04 15.55 52.73
C MET A 405 65.83 15.00 53.91
N SER A 406 66.53 13.87 53.77
CA SER A 406 67.40 13.35 54.84
C SER A 406 68.58 14.26 55.16
N LEU A 407 69.08 15.00 54.16
CA LEU A 407 70.13 16.01 54.33
C LEU A 407 69.61 17.29 54.99
N SER A 408 68.36 17.68 54.76
CA SER A 408 67.79 18.88 55.41
C SER A 408 67.33 18.64 56.86
N SER A 409 67.10 17.39 57.27
CA SER A 409 66.79 17.03 58.67
C SER A 409 68.02 16.82 59.56
N ALA A 410 69.23 16.89 58.99
CA ALA A 410 70.50 16.72 59.72
C ALA A 410 71.20 18.06 60.04
N CYS A 411 70.60 19.18 59.64
CA CYS A 411 70.86 20.53 60.16
C CYS A 411 69.74 20.90 61.13
#